data_AF-A0A8N4F2J1-F1
#
_entry.id   AF-A0A8N4F2J1-F1
#
_cell.length_a   1.000
_cell.length_b   1.000
_cell.length_c   1.000
_cell.angle_alpha   90.00
_cell.angle_beta   90.00
_cell.angle_gamma   90.00
#
_symmetry.space_group_name_H-M   'P 1'
#
loop_
_entity.id
_entity.type
_entity.pdbx_description
1 polymer ?
#
loop_
_entity_poly.entity_id
_entity_poly.type
_entity_poly.pdbx_seq_one_letter_code
_entity_poly.pdbx_strand_id
1 'polypeptide(L)'
;MAGAREKNMYMAKLAEEANRYDEMVEFMEKVVVAAAAEGKELTLEERDLLLVAYKTIVNGRRNSRKIVSSTEQEESRGNEDYATDIRDLRAKIEEDLTSRCAGILRLLDASLIPSASAAHSKVFYNKMKGDFHRYLAEFQTGSEREDAAKSALAAYKSAQVSSLFLVLFGLRSDLAIRYVC
;
A
#
# COMPACT_ATOMS: atom_id res chain seq x y z
N MET A 1 12.91 16.03 -25.34
CA MET A 1 13.39 15.20 -24.21
C MET A 1 12.17 14.71 -23.47
N ALA A 2 12.11 13.42 -23.10
CA ALA A 2 10.99 12.89 -22.32
C ALA A 2 10.87 13.66 -20.99
N GLY A 3 9.64 13.93 -20.55
CA GLY A 3 9.39 14.62 -19.28
C GLY A 3 9.90 13.81 -18.09
N ALA A 4 10.16 14.47 -16.95
CA ALA A 4 10.64 13.78 -15.74
C ALA A 4 9.69 12.66 -15.28
N ARG A 5 8.37 12.88 -15.42
CA ARG A 5 7.30 11.89 -15.14
C ARG A 5 7.39 10.67 -16.05
N GLU A 6 7.54 10.87 -17.36
CA GLU A 6 7.67 9.79 -18.35
C GLU A 6 8.94 8.95 -18.13
N LYS A 7 10.06 9.62 -17.81
CA LYS A 7 11.31 8.94 -17.47
C LYS A 7 11.15 8.06 -16.23
N ASN A 8 10.53 8.57 -15.16
CA ASN A 8 10.29 7.78 -13.95
C ASN A 8 9.32 6.61 -14.22
N MET A 9 8.30 6.81 -15.06
CA MET A 9 7.41 5.72 -15.48
C MET A 9 8.13 4.61 -16.24
N TYR A 10 9.01 4.96 -17.17
CA TYR A 10 9.84 3.98 -17.86
C TYR A 10 10.73 3.19 -16.90
N MET A 11 11.39 3.89 -15.97
CA MET A 11 12.25 3.24 -14.97
C MET A 11 11.46 2.35 -13.99
N ALA A 12 10.24 2.74 -13.61
CA ALA A 12 9.38 1.91 -12.76
C ALA A 12 8.99 0.59 -13.44
N LYS A 13 8.64 0.63 -14.74
CA LYS A 13 8.35 -0.58 -15.53
C LYS A 13 9.57 -1.48 -15.66
N LEU A 14 10.74 -0.90 -15.94
CA LEU A 14 11.99 -1.67 -15.99
C LEU A 14 12.32 -2.32 -14.63
N ALA A 15 12.06 -1.61 -13.53
CA ALA A 15 12.26 -2.14 -12.18
C ALA A 15 11.28 -3.29 -11.87
N GLU A 16 10.03 -3.20 -12.34
CA GLU A 16 9.05 -4.29 -12.26
C GLU A 16 9.54 -5.55 -13.00
N GLU A 17 9.98 -5.40 -14.26
CA GLU A 17 10.53 -6.50 -15.06
C GLU A 17 11.76 -7.14 -14.40
N ALA A 18 12.58 -6.33 -13.73
CA ALA A 18 13.76 -6.76 -12.99
C ALA A 18 13.46 -7.29 -11.58
N ASN A 19 12.19 -7.32 -11.14
CA ASN A 19 11.78 -7.66 -9.77
C ASN A 19 12.45 -6.81 -8.67
N ARG A 20 12.83 -5.57 -9.01
CA ARG A 20 13.45 -4.58 -8.12
C ARG A 20 12.39 -3.64 -7.57
N TYR A 21 11.49 -4.18 -6.75
CA TYR A 21 10.30 -3.46 -6.29
C TYR A 21 10.62 -2.27 -5.38
N ASP A 22 11.72 -2.32 -4.61
CA ASP A 22 12.20 -1.19 -3.80
C ASP A 22 12.46 0.04 -4.67
N GLU A 23 13.24 -0.12 -5.74
CA GLU A 23 13.50 0.95 -6.72
C GLU A 23 12.24 1.34 -7.48
N MET A 24 11.36 0.37 -7.79
CA MET A 24 10.08 0.65 -8.42
C MET A 24 9.24 1.61 -7.57
N VAL A 25 9.20 1.43 -6.24
CA VAL A 25 8.53 2.37 -5.33
C VAL A 25 9.17 3.75 -5.43
N GLU A 26 10.48 3.87 -5.36
CA GLU A 26 11.16 5.19 -5.47
C GLU A 26 10.83 5.92 -6.77
N PHE A 27 10.76 5.21 -7.90
CA PHE A 27 10.36 5.82 -9.17
C PHE A 27 8.88 6.24 -9.15
N MET A 28 7.99 5.40 -8.61
CA MET A 28 6.56 5.72 -8.52
C MET A 28 6.27 6.88 -7.55
N GLU A 29 7.01 7.01 -6.45
CA GLU A 29 6.91 8.19 -5.56
C GLU A 29 7.27 9.47 -6.31
N LYS A 30 8.30 9.44 -7.17
CA LYS A 30 8.67 10.57 -8.02
C LYS A 30 7.60 10.87 -9.07
N VAL A 31 6.90 9.86 -9.60
CA VAL A 31 5.75 10.05 -10.50
C VAL A 31 4.61 10.77 -9.77
N VAL A 32 4.30 10.39 -8.52
CA VAL A 32 3.27 11.05 -7.70
C VAL A 32 3.62 12.52 -7.46
N VAL A 33 4.87 12.80 -7.08
CA VAL A 33 5.34 14.18 -6.86
C VAL A 33 5.29 15.01 -8.14
N ALA A 34 5.71 14.45 -9.28
CA ALA A 34 5.65 15.13 -10.57
C ALA A 34 4.21 15.42 -10.99
N ALA A 35 3.30 14.45 -10.82
CA ALA A 35 1.87 14.64 -11.13
C ALA A 35 1.25 15.77 -10.29
N ALA A 36 1.56 15.81 -8.98
CA ALA A 36 1.12 16.87 -8.10
C ALA A 36 1.67 18.25 -8.50
N ALA A 37 2.94 18.34 -8.89
CA ALA A 37 3.56 19.58 -9.36
C ALA A 37 2.95 20.08 -10.68
N GLU A 38 2.48 19.17 -11.54
CA GLU A 38 1.76 19.50 -12.77
C GLU A 38 0.26 19.81 -12.55
N GLY A 39 -0.26 19.65 -11.32
CA GLY A 39 -1.69 19.76 -11.02
C GLY A 39 -2.54 18.68 -11.72
N LYS A 40 -1.93 17.53 -12.05
CA LYS A 40 -2.57 16.43 -12.76
C LYS A 40 -2.76 15.22 -11.84
N GLU A 41 -3.82 14.46 -12.11
CA GLU A 41 -4.02 13.15 -11.50
C GLU A 41 -3.09 12.10 -12.10
N LEU A 42 -2.91 10.98 -11.38
CA LEU A 42 -2.34 9.77 -11.96
C LEU A 42 -3.30 9.18 -12.98
N THR A 43 -2.74 8.74 -14.10
CA THR A 43 -3.43 7.89 -15.07
C THR A 43 -3.74 6.52 -14.45
N LEU A 44 -4.63 5.76 -15.10
CA LEU A 44 -4.97 4.40 -14.65
C LEU A 44 -3.74 3.50 -14.59
N GLU A 45 -2.87 3.59 -15.59
CA GLU A 45 -1.62 2.82 -15.65
C GLU A 45 -0.67 3.17 -14.51
N GLU A 46 -0.42 4.47 -14.27
CA GLU A 46 0.45 4.92 -13.17
C GLU A 46 -0.09 4.50 -11.81
N ARG A 47 -1.40 4.61 -11.63
CA ARG A 47 -2.07 4.23 -10.39
C ARG A 47 -1.95 2.73 -10.12
N ASP A 48 -2.17 1.91 -11.14
CA ASP A 48 -2.06 0.45 -11.01
C ASP A 48 -0.60 0.04 -10.76
N LEU A 49 0.37 0.67 -11.44
CA LEU A 49 1.80 0.43 -11.24
C LEU A 49 2.25 0.80 -9.82
N LEU A 50 1.78 1.92 -9.28
CA LEU A 50 2.02 2.33 -7.89
C LEU A 50 1.49 1.27 -6.90
N LEU A 51 0.28 0.77 -7.14
CA LEU A 51 -0.31 -0.27 -6.30
C LEU A 51 0.50 -1.56 -6.36
N VAL A 52 0.91 -2.00 -7.54
CA VAL A 52 1.74 -3.20 -7.72
C VAL A 52 3.05 -3.07 -6.93
N ALA A 53 3.75 -1.94 -7.06
CA ALA A 53 5.02 -1.69 -6.38
C ALA A 53 4.89 -1.86 -4.85
N TYR A 54 3.99 -1.11 -4.21
CA TYR A 54 3.84 -1.19 -2.75
C TYR A 54 3.24 -2.53 -2.28
N LYS A 55 2.25 -3.07 -3.00
CA LYS A 55 1.61 -4.33 -2.62
C LYS A 55 2.61 -5.48 -2.63
N THR A 56 3.49 -5.53 -3.63
CA THR A 56 4.48 -6.61 -3.75
C THR A 56 5.48 -6.56 -2.60
N ILE A 57 6.05 -5.39 -2.29
CA ILE A 57 7.00 -5.27 -1.17
C ILE A 57 6.33 -5.64 0.17
N VAL A 58 5.16 -5.05 0.44
CA VAL A 58 4.48 -5.28 1.72
C VAL A 58 4.07 -6.75 1.87
N ASN A 59 3.59 -7.40 0.80
CA ASN A 59 3.30 -8.83 0.85
C ASN A 59 4.54 -9.70 1.06
N GLY A 60 5.66 -9.35 0.43
CA GLY A 60 6.94 -10.02 0.65
C GLY A 60 7.34 -9.96 2.13
N ARG A 61 7.32 -8.76 2.73
CA ARG A 61 7.64 -8.56 4.14
C ARG A 61 6.63 -9.20 5.09
N ARG A 62 5.33 -9.19 4.77
CA ARG A 62 4.28 -9.90 5.55
C ARG A 62 4.53 -11.41 5.56
N ASN A 63 4.92 -11.98 4.42
CA ASN A 63 5.27 -13.40 4.35
C ASN A 63 6.54 -13.71 5.17
N SER A 64 7.58 -12.89 5.04
CA SER A 64 8.78 -13.00 5.88
C SER A 64 8.45 -12.95 7.38
N ARG A 65 7.62 -11.99 7.79
CA ARG A 65 7.19 -11.84 9.19
C ARG A 65 6.43 -13.07 9.70
N LYS A 66 5.56 -13.66 8.86
CA LYS A 66 4.82 -14.88 9.20
C LYS A 66 5.77 -16.06 9.43
N ILE A 67 6.75 -16.27 8.54
CA ILE A 67 7.74 -17.34 8.65
C ILE A 67 8.57 -17.17 9.93
N VAL A 68 9.12 -15.97 10.16
CA VAL A 68 9.93 -15.68 11.35
C VAL A 68 9.10 -15.88 12.63
N SER A 69 7.84 -15.44 12.65
CA SER A 69 6.96 -15.64 13.79
C SER A 69 6.64 -17.11 14.06
N SER A 70 6.51 -17.96 13.03
CA SER A 70 6.33 -19.41 13.23
C SER A 70 7.60 -20.05 13.77
N THR A 71 8.77 -19.67 13.25
CA THR A 71 10.06 -20.21 13.74
C THR A 71 10.34 -19.77 15.18
N GLU A 72 10.01 -18.53 15.56
CA GLU A 72 10.12 -18.07 16.95
C GLU A 72 9.34 -18.99 17.91
N GLN A 73 8.11 -19.38 17.55
CA GLN A 73 7.26 -20.26 18.38
C GLN A 73 7.80 -21.69 18.51
N GLU A 74 8.53 -22.19 17.51
CA GLU A 74 9.14 -23.52 17.51
C GLU A 74 10.39 -23.55 18.40
N GLU A 75 11.31 -22.59 18.22
CA GLU A 75 12.60 -22.53 18.94
C GLU A 75 12.48 -22.10 20.41
N SER A 76 11.40 -21.39 20.76
CA SER A 76 11.05 -21.02 22.15
C SER A 76 10.92 -22.23 23.10
N ARG A 77 10.91 -23.46 22.56
CA ARG A 77 10.72 -24.70 23.32
C ARG A 77 12.03 -25.36 23.79
N GLY A 78 13.20 -24.83 23.42
CA GLY A 78 14.46 -25.47 23.81
C GLY A 78 15.75 -24.69 23.58
N ASN A 79 15.72 -23.49 22.97
CA ASN A 79 16.95 -22.73 22.67
C ASN A 79 16.76 -21.20 22.85
N GLU A 80 17.07 -20.68 24.04
CA GLU A 80 16.81 -19.27 24.42
C GLU A 80 17.67 -18.25 23.64
N ASP A 81 18.89 -18.62 23.23
CA ASP A 81 19.79 -17.71 22.51
C ASP A 81 19.25 -17.40 21.10
N TYR A 82 18.89 -18.43 20.31
CA TYR A 82 18.28 -18.22 18.99
C TYR A 82 16.90 -17.55 19.08
N ALA A 83 16.14 -17.80 20.15
CA ALA A 83 14.85 -17.13 20.35
C ALA A 83 14.99 -15.60 20.45
N THR A 84 16.10 -15.11 21.00
CA THR A 84 16.38 -13.67 21.07
C THR A 84 16.71 -13.09 19.69
N ASP A 85 17.62 -13.72 18.94
CA ASP A 85 17.99 -13.29 17.58
C ASP A 85 16.79 -13.30 16.61
N ILE A 86 15.93 -14.32 16.71
CA ILE A 86 14.71 -14.43 15.88
C ILE A 86 13.73 -13.31 16.22
N ARG A 87 13.60 -12.94 17.50
CA ARG A 87 12.73 -11.84 17.94
C ARG A 87 13.22 -10.49 17.42
N ASP A 88 14.53 -10.24 17.44
CA ASP A 88 15.13 -9.03 16.89
C ASP A 88 14.94 -8.94 15.38
N LEU A 89 15.07 -10.07 14.66
CA LEU A 89 14.75 -10.13 13.24
C LEU A 89 13.28 -9.84 12.97
N ARG A 90 12.36 -10.40 13.78
CA ARG A 90 10.92 -10.12 13.67
C ARG A 90 10.64 -8.63 13.85
N ALA A 91 11.23 -8.01 14.88
CA ALA A 91 11.05 -6.58 15.17
C ALA A 91 11.53 -5.71 14.00
N LYS A 92 12.70 -6.02 13.40
CA LYS A 92 13.20 -5.31 12.21
C LYS A 92 12.25 -5.42 11.01
N ILE A 93 11.66 -6.60 10.77
CA ILE A 93 10.69 -6.79 9.69
C ILE A 93 9.40 -5.99 9.96
N GLU A 94 8.94 -5.93 11.21
CA GLU A 94 7.77 -5.16 11.62
C GLU A 94 8.01 -3.64 11.49
N GLU A 95 9.21 -3.15 11.80
CA GLU A 95 9.62 -1.76 11.55
C GLU A 95 9.63 -1.43 10.05
N ASP A 96 10.23 -2.31 9.23
CA ASP A 96 10.23 -2.21 7.76
C ASP A 96 8.79 -2.13 7.20
N LEU A 97 7.91 -3.01 7.68
CA LEU A 97 6.49 -3.03 7.28
C LEU A 97 5.79 -1.72 7.66
N THR A 98 6.02 -1.25 8.88
CA THR A 98 5.42 -0.01 9.39
C THR A 98 5.87 1.19 8.56
N SER A 99 7.17 1.32 8.31
CA SER A 99 7.76 2.39 7.51
C SER A 99 7.18 2.44 6.09
N ARG A 100 7.10 1.27 5.43
CA ARG A 100 6.59 1.18 4.05
C ARG A 100 5.10 1.46 3.95
N CYS A 101 4.29 0.98 4.91
CA CYS A 101 2.87 1.30 4.98
C CYS A 101 2.66 2.80 5.26
N ALA A 102 3.45 3.40 6.17
CA ALA A 102 3.39 4.82 6.45
C ALA A 102 3.73 5.68 5.22
N GLY A 103 4.71 5.26 4.41
CA GLY A 103 5.07 5.94 3.15
C GLY A 103 3.90 6.09 2.19
N ILE A 104 3.20 5.00 1.88
CA ILE A 104 2.04 5.03 0.97
C ILE A 104 0.83 5.72 1.58
N LEU A 105 0.56 5.51 2.89
CA LEU A 105 -0.56 6.18 3.58
C LEU A 105 -0.38 7.71 3.54
N ARG A 106 0.85 8.19 3.70
CA ARG A 106 1.18 9.61 3.56
C ARG A 106 0.91 10.13 2.15
N LEU A 107 1.28 9.40 1.10
CA LEU A 107 0.98 9.82 -0.29
C LEU A 107 -0.52 9.84 -0.58
N LEU A 108 -1.25 8.87 -0.03
CA LEU A 108 -2.71 8.79 -0.17
C LEU A 108 -3.37 10.02 0.46
N ASP A 109 -2.99 10.37 1.70
CA ASP A 109 -3.61 11.47 2.44
C ASP A 109 -3.17 12.85 1.97
N ALA A 110 -1.89 13.01 1.63
CA ALA A 110 -1.33 14.32 1.26
C ALA A 110 -1.58 14.70 -0.21
N SER A 111 -1.77 13.71 -1.10
CA SER A 111 -1.79 13.99 -2.55
C SER A 111 -2.89 13.25 -3.28
N LEU A 112 -2.94 11.92 -3.22
CA LEU A 112 -3.75 11.12 -4.15
C LEU A 112 -5.26 11.22 -3.89
N ILE A 113 -5.69 11.16 -2.62
CA ILE A 113 -7.10 11.29 -2.25
C ILE A 113 -7.59 12.73 -2.48
N PRO A 114 -6.87 13.79 -2.07
CA PRO A 114 -7.26 15.17 -2.36
C PRO A 114 -7.32 15.50 -3.87
N SER A 115 -6.40 14.95 -4.68
CA SER A 115 -6.37 15.23 -6.11
C SER A 115 -7.44 14.49 -6.92
N ALA A 116 -8.01 13.41 -6.39
CA ALA A 116 -8.95 12.57 -7.13
C ALA A 116 -10.28 13.30 -7.39
N SER A 117 -10.56 13.68 -8.62
CA SER A 117 -11.85 14.25 -9.02
C SER A 117 -12.90 13.16 -9.28
N ALA A 118 -12.50 12.09 -9.95
CA ALA A 118 -13.39 11.02 -10.36
C ALA A 118 -13.75 10.08 -9.20
N ALA A 119 -15.04 9.71 -9.10
CA ALA A 119 -15.54 8.83 -8.04
C ALA A 119 -14.83 7.46 -8.03
N HIS A 120 -14.49 6.90 -9.19
CA HIS A 120 -13.76 5.64 -9.27
C HIS A 120 -12.33 5.74 -8.70
N SER A 121 -11.63 6.86 -8.91
CA SER A 121 -10.31 7.12 -8.31
C SER A 121 -10.40 7.27 -6.80
N LYS A 122 -11.44 7.96 -6.30
CA LYS A 122 -11.70 8.08 -4.85
C LYS A 122 -11.94 6.70 -4.21
N VAL A 123 -12.75 5.85 -4.83
CA VAL A 123 -12.99 4.47 -4.36
C VAL A 123 -11.68 3.69 -4.32
N PHE A 124 -10.88 3.75 -5.40
CA PHE A 124 -9.60 3.07 -5.49
C PHE A 124 -8.66 3.47 -4.34
N TYR A 125 -8.42 4.78 -4.14
CA TYR A 125 -7.47 5.25 -3.14
C TYR A 125 -7.95 5.00 -1.71
N ASN A 126 -9.25 5.13 -1.43
CA ASN A 126 -9.79 4.81 -0.11
C ASN A 126 -9.75 3.31 0.19
N LYS A 127 -10.01 2.45 -0.80
CA LYS A 127 -9.82 1.00 -0.64
C LYS A 127 -8.36 0.68 -0.35
N MET A 128 -7.44 1.26 -1.13
CA MET A 128 -6.01 1.10 -0.95
C MET A 128 -5.56 1.54 0.46
N LYS A 129 -6.04 2.70 0.93
CA LYS A 129 -5.82 3.17 2.31
C LYS A 129 -6.30 2.16 3.35
N GLY A 130 -7.50 1.61 3.17
CA GLY A 130 -8.05 0.57 4.03
C GLY A 130 -7.17 -0.70 4.06
N ASP A 131 -6.70 -1.14 2.89
CA ASP A 131 -5.83 -2.32 2.77
C ASP A 131 -4.50 -2.13 3.53
N PHE A 132 -3.85 -0.97 3.43
CA PHE A 132 -2.59 -0.72 4.16
C PHE A 132 -2.78 -0.56 5.67
N HIS A 133 -3.85 0.10 6.13
CA HIS A 133 -4.16 0.10 7.57
C HIS A 133 -4.52 -1.28 8.10
N ARG A 134 -5.20 -2.10 7.30
CA ARG A 134 -5.48 -3.50 7.66
C ARG A 134 -4.18 -4.29 7.81
N TYR A 135 -3.20 -4.11 6.92
CA TYR A 135 -1.88 -4.74 7.05
C TYR A 135 -1.16 -4.35 8.34
N LEU A 136 -1.21 -3.07 8.75
CA LEU A 136 -0.67 -2.61 10.02
C LEU A 136 -1.34 -3.32 11.22
N ALA A 137 -2.68 -3.42 11.20
CA ALA A 137 -3.44 -4.07 12.27
C ALA A 137 -3.21 -5.59 12.41
N GLU A 138 -2.57 -6.25 11.44
CA GLU A 138 -2.26 -7.69 11.50
C GLU A 138 -1.13 -8.02 12.48
N PHE A 139 -0.19 -7.09 12.72
CA PHE A 139 0.99 -7.34 13.55
C PHE A 139 1.16 -6.36 14.70
N GLN A 140 0.59 -5.15 14.61
CA GLN A 140 0.57 -4.22 15.74
C GLN A 140 -0.21 -4.77 16.94
N THR A 141 0.09 -4.24 18.12
CA THR A 141 -0.54 -4.65 19.38
C THR A 141 -1.04 -3.44 20.16
N GLY A 142 -1.87 -3.67 21.19
CA GLY A 142 -2.40 -2.61 22.03
C GLY A 142 -3.17 -1.54 21.25
N SER A 143 -2.95 -0.27 21.61
CA SER A 143 -3.63 0.89 21.01
C SER A 143 -3.35 1.05 19.53
N GLU A 144 -2.13 0.76 19.08
CA GLU A 144 -1.76 0.89 17.66
C GLU A 144 -2.63 0.01 16.76
N ARG A 145 -2.89 -1.22 17.20
CA ARG A 145 -3.78 -2.16 16.48
C ARG A 145 -5.20 -1.62 16.40
N GLU A 146 -5.73 -1.08 17.49
CA GLU A 146 -7.09 -0.53 17.52
C GLU A 146 -7.21 0.68 16.58
N ASP A 147 -6.22 1.56 16.58
CA ASP A 147 -6.20 2.76 15.76
C ASP A 147 -6.05 2.41 14.27
N ALA A 148 -5.20 1.45 13.94
CA ALA A 148 -5.10 0.89 12.59
C ALA A 148 -6.42 0.26 12.14
N ALA A 149 -7.08 -0.53 12.99
CA ALA A 149 -8.36 -1.15 12.66
C ALA A 149 -9.49 -0.11 12.46
N LYS A 150 -9.58 0.91 13.31
CA LYS A 150 -10.53 2.02 13.17
C LYS A 150 -10.28 2.79 11.87
N SER A 151 -9.01 3.08 11.56
CA SER A 151 -8.61 3.79 10.34
C SER A 151 -8.92 2.97 9.08
N ALA A 152 -8.66 1.66 9.10
CA ALA A 152 -9.04 0.76 8.02
C ALA A 152 -10.55 0.77 7.78
N LEU A 153 -11.35 0.63 8.85
CA LEU A 153 -12.82 0.65 8.77
C LEU A 153 -13.33 1.99 8.21
N ALA A 154 -12.78 3.11 8.67
CA ALA A 154 -13.14 4.43 8.18
C ALA A 154 -12.84 4.58 6.68
N ALA A 155 -11.66 4.14 6.23
CA ALA A 155 -11.29 4.18 4.82
C ALA A 155 -12.20 3.30 3.95
N TYR A 156 -12.51 2.08 4.38
CA TYR A 156 -13.44 1.21 3.66
C TYR A 156 -14.86 1.77 3.61
N LYS A 157 -15.35 2.41 4.69
CA LYS A 157 -16.65 3.11 4.67
C LYS A 157 -16.65 4.25 3.65
N SER A 158 -15.61 5.07 3.60
CA SER A 158 -15.46 6.13 2.59
C SER A 158 -15.46 5.58 1.16
N ALA A 159 -14.80 4.44 0.94
CA ALA A 159 -14.83 3.74 -0.34
C ALA A 159 -16.24 3.22 -0.69
N GLN A 160 -16.95 2.61 0.27
CA GLN A 160 -18.30 2.10 0.07
C GLN A 160 -19.30 3.21 -0.25
N VAL A 161 -19.27 4.34 0.46
CA VAL A 161 -20.14 5.49 0.18
C VAL A 161 -19.91 6.01 -1.24
N SER A 162 -18.65 6.13 -1.65
CA SER A 162 -18.27 6.57 -3.01
C SER A 162 -18.71 5.55 -4.07
N SER A 163 -18.67 4.25 -3.75
CA SER A 163 -19.14 3.18 -4.63
C SER A 163 -20.66 3.14 -4.76
N LEU A 164 -21.40 3.34 -3.66
CA LEU A 164 -22.85 3.37 -3.68
C LEU A 164 -23.37 4.57 -4.49
N PHE A 165 -22.67 5.70 -4.42
CA PHE A 165 -22.94 6.86 -5.29
C PHE A 165 -22.81 6.49 -6.78
N LEU A 166 -21.76 5.76 -7.19
CA LEU A 166 -21.62 5.31 -8.58
C LEU A 166 -22.79 4.40 -9.03
N VAL A 167 -23.25 3.52 -8.15
CA VAL A 167 -24.35 2.58 -8.44
C VAL A 167 -25.70 3.30 -8.53
N LEU A 168 -25.99 4.20 -7.60
CA LEU A 168 -27.26 4.94 -7.56
C LEU A 168 -27.41 5.94 -8.72
N PHE A 169 -26.30 6.53 -9.17
CA PHE A 169 -26.30 7.51 -10.26
C PHE A 169 -25.98 6.90 -11.65
N GLY A 170 -25.99 5.56 -11.78
CA GLY A 170 -25.98 4.88 -13.09
C GLY A 170 -24.65 4.95 -13.87
N LEU A 171 -23.54 5.36 -13.26
CA LEU A 171 -22.22 5.42 -13.90
C LEU A 171 -21.54 4.03 -13.89
N ARG A 172 -22.16 3.03 -14.52
CA ARG A 172 -21.61 1.67 -14.62
C ARG A 172 -20.66 1.59 -15.82
N SER A 173 -19.36 1.54 -15.55
CA SER A 173 -18.36 1.01 -16.49
C SER A 173 -17.74 -0.24 -15.86
N ASP A 174 -17.45 -1.26 -16.67
CA ASP A 174 -17.06 -2.64 -16.30
C ASP A 174 -15.87 -2.77 -15.31
N LEU A 175 -15.23 -1.66 -14.96
CA LEU A 175 -14.11 -1.60 -14.03
C LEU A 175 -14.49 -1.83 -12.55
N ALA A 176 -15.76 -1.65 -12.17
CA ALA A 176 -16.21 -1.81 -10.78
C ALA A 176 -16.05 -3.25 -10.25
N ILE A 177 -16.03 -4.26 -11.12
CA ILE A 177 -15.90 -5.68 -10.72
C ILE A 177 -14.45 -6.03 -10.34
N ARG A 178 -13.44 -5.33 -10.89
CA ARG A 178 -12.03 -5.59 -10.56
C ARG A 178 -11.59 -5.08 -9.18
N TYR A 179 -12.35 -4.18 -8.56
CA TYR A 179 -11.94 -3.49 -7.33
C TYR A 179 -12.81 -3.81 -6.10
N VAL A 180 -13.82 -4.67 -6.22
CA VAL A 180 -14.74 -5.04 -5.12
C VAL A 180 -14.39 -6.38 -4.46
N CYS A 181 -13.48 -7.17 -5.02
CA CYS A 181 -12.96 -8.41 -4.41
C CYS A 181 -11.52 -8.25 -3.90
#